data_AF-A0A3D1RYX7-F1
#
_entry.id   AF-A0A3D1RYX7-F1
#
_cell.length_a   1.000
_cell.length_b   1.000
_cell.length_c   1.000
_cell.angle_alpha   90.00
_cell.angle_beta   90.00
_cell.angle_gamma   90.00
#
_symmetry.space_group_name_H-M   'P 1'
#
loop_
_entity.id
_entity.type
_entity.pdbx_description
1 polymer ?
#
loop_
_entity_poly.entity_id
_entity_poly.type
_entity_poly.pdbx_seq_one_letter_code
_entity_poly.pdbx_strand_id
1 'polypeptide(L)' 'MEFGIHDRPEALAFDIFGTVLDLAGSLTPRLSELLDDCGAKAKATTVWSYWRLRQRIEQYQDNLLMLGHSGYL' A
#
# COMPACT_ATOMS: atom_id res chain seq x y z
N MET A 1 -20.59 29.78 -11.28
CA MET A 1 -19.31 29.87 -10.57
C MET A 1 -18.23 29.78 -11.64
N GLU A 2 -17.65 30.90 -12.05
CA GLU A 2 -16.57 30.91 -13.05
C GLU A 2 -15.25 30.68 -12.31
N PHE A 3 -14.56 29.58 -12.63
CA PHE A 3 -13.24 29.29 -12.11
C PHE A 3 -12.22 30.20 -12.82
N GLY A 4 -11.57 31.07 -12.06
CA GLY A 4 -10.50 31.93 -12.57
C GLY A 4 -9.24 31.12 -12.90
N ILE A 5 -8.28 31.71 -13.63
CA ILE A 5 -7.00 31.07 -13.97
C ILE A 5 -6.25 30.59 -12.71
N HIS A 6 -6.47 31.23 -11.57
CA HIS A 6 -5.90 30.88 -10.27
C HIS A 6 -6.52 29.66 -9.57
N ASP A 7 -7.67 29.15 -10.03
CA ASP A 7 -8.30 27.93 -9.50
C ASP A 7 -7.86 26.65 -10.21
N ARG A 8 -6.90 26.75 -11.15
CA ARG A 8 -6.38 25.57 -11.85
C ARG A 8 -5.37 24.85 -10.97
N PRO A 9 -5.54 23.54 -10.72
CA PRO A 9 -4.54 22.77 -9.99
C PRO A 9 -3.23 22.76 -10.77
N GLU A 10 -2.15 23.25 -10.15
CA GLU A 10 -0.81 23.30 -10.74
C GLU A 10 -0.07 21.95 -10.64
N ALA A 11 -0.52 21.07 -9.74
CA ALA A 11 0.05 19.75 -9.54
C ALA A 11 -1.06 18.71 -9.31
N LEU A 12 -0.85 17.52 -9.87
CA LEU A 12 -1.66 16.33 -9.61
C LEU A 12 -0.80 15.33 -8.84
N ALA A 13 -1.20 15.03 -7.61
CA ALA A 13 -0.59 13.98 -6.82
C ALA A 13 -1.33 12.66 -7.06
N PHE A 14 -0.58 11.61 -7.33
CA PHE A 14 -1.11 10.25 -7.46
C PHE A 14 -0.53 9.39 -6.36
N ASP A 15 -1.38 8.58 -5.73
CA ASP A 15 -0.89 7.48 -4.92
C ASP A 15 -0.12 6.50 -5.83
N ILE A 16 1.07 6.07 -5.41
CA ILE A 16 1.91 5.22 -6.27
C ILE A 16 1.38 3.78 -6.28
N PHE A 17 0.84 3.32 -5.15
CA PHE A 17 0.65 1.90 -4.86
C PHE A 17 -0.79 1.43 -5.05
N GLY A 18 -1.09 0.89 -6.23
CA GLY A 18 -2.42 0.44 -6.64
C GLY A 18 -3.15 1.43 -7.54
N THR A 19 -2.61 2.65 -7.72
CA THR A 19 -3.06 3.58 -8.77
C THR A 19 -2.09 3.59 -9.94
N VAL A 20 -0.78 3.66 -9.69
CA VAL A 20 0.26 3.64 -10.73
C VAL A 20 0.88 2.25 -10.88
N LEU A 21 1.20 1.59 -9.77
CA LEU A 21 1.86 0.28 -9.77
C LEU A 21 0.92 -0.85 -9.36
N ASP A 22 0.90 -1.93 -10.14
CA ASP A 22 0.34 -3.21 -9.72
C ASP A 22 1.34 -3.96 -8.82
N LEU A 23 1.22 -3.68 -7.53
CA LEU A 23 2.00 -4.34 -6.49
C LEU A 23 1.76 -5.85 -6.41
N ALA A 24 0.52 -6.29 -6.60
CA ALA A 24 0.18 -7.71 -6.45
C ALA A 24 0.79 -8.52 -7.59
N GLY A 25 0.61 -8.06 -8.82
CA GLY A 25 1.17 -8.68 -10.01
C GLY A 25 2.70 -8.66 -10.05
N SER A 26 3.33 -7.62 -9.48
CA SER A 26 4.80 -7.51 -9.46
C SER A 26 5.47 -8.33 -8.35
N LEU A 27 4.89 -8.40 -7.15
CA LEU A 27 5.54 -9.03 -5.99
C LEU A 27 5.19 -10.51 -5.80
N THR A 28 4.00 -10.95 -6.20
CA THR A 28 3.58 -12.34 -6.01
C THR A 28 4.49 -13.37 -6.71
N PRO A 29 5.02 -13.15 -7.93
CA PRO A 29 5.92 -14.11 -8.58
C PRO A 29 7.22 -14.31 -7.81
N ARG A 30 7.89 -13.22 -7.40
CA ARG A 30 9.12 -13.28 -6.61
C ARG A 30 8.90 -13.86 -5.21
N LEU A 31 7.74 -13.57 -4.62
CA LEU A 31 7.33 -14.18 -3.36
C LEU A 31 7.12 -15.69 -3.51
N SER A 32 6.60 -16.17 -4.65
CA SER A 32 6.49 -17.61 -4.91
C SER A 32 7.86 -18.27 -4.97
N GLU A 33 8.79 -17.69 -5.74
CA GLU A 33 10.18 -18.19 -5.82
C GLU A 33 10.82 -18.29 -4.42
N LEU A 34 10.67 -17.25 -3.60
CA LEU A 34 11.19 -17.24 -2.23
C LEU A 34 10.55 -18.32 -1.34
N LEU A 35 9.23 -18.52 -1.45
CA LEU A 35 8.52 -19.53 -0.66
C LEU A 35 8.94 -20.95 -1.06
N ASP A 36 9.15 -21.18 -2.35
CA ASP A 36 9.63 -22.46 -2.89
C ASP A 36 11.05 -22.75 -2.41
N ASP A 37 11.96 -21.77 -2.48
CA ASP A 37 13.34 -21.88 -1.98
C ASP A 37 13.39 -22.17 -0.46
N CYS A 38 12.40 -21.67 0.27
CA CYS A 38 12.26 -21.90 1.71
C CYS A 38 11.55 -23.23 2.06
N GLY A 39 11.05 -23.98 1.06
CA GLY A 39 10.25 -25.18 1.28
C GLY A 39 8.92 -24.91 2.00
N ALA A 40 8.40 -23.68 1.90
CA ALA A 40 7.17 -23.28 2.56
C ALA A 40 5.94 -23.86 1.84
N LYS A 41 4.97 -24.38 2.60
CA LYS A 41 3.70 -24.91 2.04
C LYS A 41 2.64 -23.83 1.76
N ALA A 42 2.99 -22.56 1.98
CA ALA A 42 2.07 -21.44 1.84
C ALA A 42 1.97 -20.99 0.39
N LYS A 43 0.77 -20.57 -0.04
CA LYS A 43 0.59 -19.96 -1.36
C LYS A 43 1.02 -18.50 -1.33
N ALA A 44 1.79 -18.06 -2.32
CA ALA A 44 2.26 -16.68 -2.45
C ALA A 44 1.11 -15.66 -2.42
N THR A 45 -0.01 -15.96 -3.06
CA THR A 45 -1.22 -15.10 -3.05
C THR A 45 -1.82 -14.93 -1.66
N THR A 46 -1.82 -15.99 -0.85
CA THR A 46 -2.28 -15.94 0.54
C THR A 46 -1.32 -15.10 1.38
N VAL A 47 -0.01 -15.35 1.29
CA VAL A 47 0.99 -14.56 2.02
C VAL A 47 0.91 -13.09 1.64
N TRP A 48 0.81 -12.77 0.34
CA TRP A 48 0.61 -11.42 -0.16
C TRP A 48 -0.63 -10.75 0.42
N SER A 49 -1.76 -11.45 0.47
CA SER A 49 -3.01 -10.88 1.00
C SER A 49 -2.89 -10.47 2.48
N TYR A 50 -2.27 -11.31 3.31
CA TYR A 50 -2.02 -10.99 4.72
C TYR A 50 -0.98 -9.89 4.88
N TRP A 51 0.09 -9.92 4.08
CA TRP A 51 1.13 -8.90 4.13
C TRP A 51 0.58 -7.52 3.73
N ARG A 52 -0.20 -7.44 2.65
CA ARG A 52 -0.81 -6.17 2.23
C ARG A 52 -1.80 -5.63 3.27
N LEU A 53 -2.53 -6.51 3.96
CA LEU A 53 -3.40 -6.12 5.08
C LEU A 53 -2.59 -5.52 6.23
N ARG A 54 -1.47 -6.16 6.60
CA ARG A 54 -0.58 -5.68 7.68
C ARG A 54 0.02 -4.32 7.36
N GLN A 55 0.53 -4.11 6.15
CA GLN A 55 1.06 -2.82 5.71
C GLN A 55 0.02 -1.68 5.84
N ARG A 56 -1.26 -1.96 5.56
CA ARG A 56 -2.32 -0.95 5.70
C ARG A 56 -2.61 -0.60 7.15
N ILE A 57 -2.57 -1.58 8.05
CA ILE A 57 -2.73 -1.37 9.49
C ILE A 57 -1.57 -0.54 10.02
N GLU A 58 -0.34 -0.90 9.65
CA GLU A 58 0.88 -0.18 10.07
C GLU A 58 0.85 1.27 9.56
N GLN A 59 0.52 1.50 8.28
CA GLN A 59 0.35 2.86 7.74
C GLN A 59 -0.73 3.66 8.48
N TYR A 60 -1.84 3.01 8.85
CA TYR A 60 -2.90 3.67 9.62
C TYR A 60 -2.42 4.07 11.02
N GLN A 61 -1.70 3.18 11.70
CA GLN A 61 -1.09 3.46 13.02
C GLN A 61 -0.08 4.59 12.94
N ASP A 62 0.80 4.58 11.93
CA ASP A 62 1.79 5.63 11.70
C ASP A 62 1.13 6.99 11.43
N ASN A 63 0.04 7.00 10.64
CA ASN A 63 -0.73 8.21 10.39
C ASN A 63 -1.36 8.77 11.67
N LEU A 64 -1.96 7.93 12.51
CA LEU A 64 -2.53 8.37 13.80
C LEU A 64 -1.44 8.94 14.73
N LEU A 65 -0.30 8.28 14.81
CA LEU A 65 0.86 8.75 15.59
C LEU A 65 1.35 10.11 15.09
N MET A 66 1.49 10.28 13.77
CA MET A 66 1.94 11.53 13.14
C MET A 66 0.97 12.69 13.37
N LEU A 67 -0.34 12.42 13.44
CA LEU A 67 -1.38 13.40 13.73
C LEU A 67 -1.51 13.73 15.23
N GLY A 68 -0.60 13.21 16.07
CA GLY A 68 -0.60 13.43 17.52
C GLY A 68 -1.74 12.71 18.25
N HIS A 69 -2.43 11.80 17.59
CA HIS A 69 -3.46 10.94 18.21
C HIS A 69 -2.79 9.64 18.68
N SER A 70 -2.08 9.73 19.80
CA SER A 70 -1.50 8.56 20.46
C SER A 70 -2.57 7.86 21.33
N GLY A 71 -3.40 7.02 20.72
CA GLY A 71 -4.21 6.07 21.48
C GLY A 71 -5.53 5.66 20.81
N TYR A 72 -5.63 4.37 20.53
CA TYR A 72 -6.85 3.59 20.78
C TYR A 72 -6.43 2.16 21.16
N LEU A 73 -5.92 2.05 22.39
CA LEU A 73 -6.04 0.87 23.24
C LEU A 73 -6.42 1.36 24.63
#